data_AF-A0A1Q3X0S8-F1
#
_entry.id   AF-A0A1Q3X0S8-F1
#
_cell.length_a   1.000
_cell.length_b   1.000
_cell.length_c   1.000
_cell.angle_alpha   90.00
_cell.angle_beta   90.00
_cell.angle_gamma   90.00
#
_symmetry.space_group_name_H-M   'P 1'
#
loop_
_entity.id
_entity.type
_entity.pdbx_description
1 polymer ?
#
loop_
_entity_poly.entity_id
_entity_poly.type
_entity_poly.pdbx_seq_one_letter_code
_entity_poly.pdbx_strand_id
1 'polypeptide(L)'
;MRIASRPLLACMMLSLATPPSVRAAGDMVLSKVMETQGRNMRLIAGGIAREDYGEVVMGAMAVIDPSHPPATLAEKFELMRFLGGKIGRFRALDRDTKERAAALVEAARTRDGEATIDAFQRLQTSCLACHAEFRKPFRDHFNRE
;
A
#
# COMPACT_ATOMS: atom_id res chain seq x y z
N MET A 1 54.37 22.51 52.93
CA MET A 1 53.08 22.95 52.37
C MET A 1 53.26 23.29 50.90
N ARG A 2 52.71 22.48 49.99
CA ARG A 2 52.27 22.83 48.62
C ARG A 2 51.64 21.58 47.99
N ILE A 3 50.32 21.59 47.94
CA ILE A 3 49.44 20.61 47.31
C ILE A 3 49.43 20.96 45.82
N ALA A 4 49.75 20.02 44.94
CA ALA A 4 49.60 20.19 43.49
C ALA A 4 48.51 19.23 42.99
N SER A 5 47.40 19.87 42.60
CA SER A 5 46.14 19.27 42.20
C SER A 5 46.26 18.54 40.85
N ARG A 6 45.69 17.32 40.77
CA ARG A 6 45.48 16.61 39.49
C ARG A 6 44.15 17.07 38.89
N PRO A 7 44.10 17.61 37.66
CA PRO A 7 42.83 17.92 37.04
C PRO A 7 42.17 16.61 36.58
N LEU A 8 40.95 16.35 37.05
CA LEU A 8 40.08 15.35 36.44
C LEU A 8 39.62 15.89 35.07
N LEU A 9 40.07 15.23 34.00
CA LEU A 9 39.54 15.45 32.65
C LEU A 9 38.12 14.86 32.59
N ALA A 10 37.10 15.71 32.51
CA ALA A 10 35.72 15.28 32.31
C ALA A 10 35.50 14.91 30.84
N CYS A 11 35.29 13.61 30.57
CA CYS A 11 34.82 13.13 29.26
C CYS A 11 33.36 13.56 29.05
N MET A 12 33.16 14.62 28.29
CA MET A 12 31.86 15.03 27.79
C MET A 12 31.41 14.03 26.71
N MET A 13 30.53 13.10 27.07
CA MET A 13 29.90 12.19 26.12
C MET A 13 28.87 12.97 25.30
N LEU A 14 29.20 13.25 24.05
CA LEU A 14 28.29 13.83 23.08
C LEU A 14 27.31 12.74 22.62
N SER A 15 26.12 12.69 23.20
CA SER A 15 25.04 11.83 22.70
C SER A 15 24.60 12.31 21.32
N LEU A 16 24.97 11.56 20.30
CA LEU A 16 24.42 11.70 18.95
C LEU A 16 22.94 11.31 19.00
N ALA A 17 22.06 12.30 18.88
CA ALA A 17 20.66 12.05 18.59
C ALA A 17 20.57 11.42 17.20
N THR A 18 20.09 10.17 17.13
CA THR A 18 19.79 9.53 15.85
C THR A 18 18.64 10.29 15.19
N PRO A 19 18.81 10.77 13.93
CA PRO A 19 17.71 11.38 13.22
C PRO A 19 16.57 10.35 13.06
N PRO A 20 15.30 10.79 13.04
CA PRO A 20 14.19 9.89 12.76
C PRO A 20 14.44 9.19 11.42
N SER A 21 14.54 7.87 11.46
CA SER A 21 14.73 7.07 10.26
C SER A 21 13.50 7.18 9.37
N VAL A 22 13.71 7.56 8.11
CA VAL A 22 12.70 7.37 7.05
C VAL A 22 12.41 5.88 7.00
N ARG A 23 11.16 5.47 7.25
CA ARG A 23 10.81 4.04 7.24
C ARG A 23 10.98 3.51 5.82
N ALA A 24 11.60 2.34 5.69
CA ALA A 24 11.68 1.68 4.40
C ALA A 24 10.27 1.33 3.90
N ALA A 25 10.02 1.45 2.60
CA ALA A 25 8.71 1.22 2.01
C ALA A 25 8.11 -0.15 2.33
N GLY A 26 8.94 -1.18 2.50
CA GLY A 26 8.51 -2.54 2.85
C GLY A 26 7.77 -2.61 4.19
N ASP A 27 8.03 -1.66 5.09
CA ASP A 27 7.41 -1.63 6.41
C ASP A 27 6.05 -0.90 6.39
N MET A 28 5.83 -0.03 5.40
CA MET A 28 4.63 0.77 5.27
C MET A 28 3.38 -0.10 5.06
N VAL A 29 2.32 0.16 5.82
CA VAL A 29 1.03 -0.56 5.66
C VAL A 29 0.52 -0.52 4.21
N LEU A 30 0.69 0.61 3.50
CA LEU A 30 0.27 0.71 2.10
C LEU A 30 0.99 -0.30 1.20
N SER A 31 2.28 -0.59 1.43
CA SER A 31 3.00 -1.61 0.67
C SER A 31 2.42 -3.00 0.88
N LYS A 32 2.07 -3.33 2.12
CA LYS A 32 1.44 -4.61 2.47
C LYS A 32 0.06 -4.74 1.82
N VAL A 33 -0.73 -3.66 1.81
CA VAL A 33 -2.02 -3.61 1.11
C VAL A 33 -1.83 -3.88 -0.39
N MET A 34 -0.87 -3.22 -1.04
CA MET A 34 -0.61 -3.41 -2.48
C MET A 34 -0.12 -4.83 -2.81
N GLU A 35 0.67 -5.46 -1.92
CA GLU A 35 1.08 -6.86 -2.07
C GLU A 35 -0.11 -7.82 -1.94
N THR A 36 -0.98 -7.58 -0.96
CA THR A 36 -2.23 -8.33 -0.78
C THR A 36 -3.12 -8.20 -2.02
N GLN A 37 -3.34 -6.98 -2.50
CA GLN A 37 -4.10 -6.75 -3.73
C GLN A 37 -3.45 -7.45 -4.94
N GLY A 38 -2.12 -7.42 -5.07
CA GLY A 38 -1.42 -8.14 -6.14
C GLY A 38 -1.65 -9.67 -6.10
N ARG A 39 -1.74 -10.28 -4.91
CA ARG A 39 -2.13 -11.68 -4.76
C ARG A 39 -3.59 -11.92 -5.15
N ASN A 40 -4.49 -11.03 -4.72
CA ASN A 40 -5.92 -11.14 -5.03
C ASN A 40 -6.18 -11.03 -6.54
N MET A 41 -5.46 -10.15 -7.26
CA MET A 41 -5.56 -10.06 -8.72
C MET A 41 -5.13 -11.36 -9.42
N ARG A 42 -4.12 -12.07 -8.90
CA ARG A 42 -3.72 -13.39 -9.42
C ARG A 42 -4.76 -14.47 -9.11
N LEU A 43 -5.35 -14.43 -7.92
CA LEU A 43 -6.46 -15.32 -7.55
C LEU A 43 -7.64 -15.15 -8.50
N ILE A 44 -8.05 -13.90 -8.73
CA ILE A 44 -9.13 -13.56 -9.67
C ILE A 44 -8.82 -14.07 -11.08
N ALA A 45 -7.64 -13.75 -11.62
CA ALA A 45 -7.26 -14.18 -12.97
C ALA A 45 -7.25 -15.71 -13.11
N GLY A 46 -6.76 -16.41 -12.08
CA GLY A 46 -6.81 -17.87 -12.02
C GLY A 46 -8.24 -18.40 -11.97
N GLY A 47 -9.10 -17.81 -11.13
CA GLY A 47 -10.50 -18.17 -11.00
C GLY A 47 -11.24 -18.00 -12.33
N ILE A 48 -11.04 -16.89 -13.03
CA ILE A 48 -11.61 -16.66 -14.38
C ILE A 48 -11.17 -17.76 -15.35
N ALA A 49 -9.88 -18.09 -15.38
CA ALA A 49 -9.35 -19.11 -16.31
C ALA A 49 -9.90 -20.53 -16.08
N ARG A 50 -10.43 -20.82 -14.88
CA ARG A 50 -11.04 -22.10 -14.51
C ARG A 50 -12.56 -22.02 -14.40
N GLU A 51 -13.15 -20.85 -14.67
CA GLU A 51 -14.56 -20.54 -14.41
C GLU A 51 -14.97 -20.80 -12.94
N ASP A 52 -14.01 -20.66 -12.00
CA ASP A 52 -14.27 -20.68 -10.58
C ASP A 52 -14.71 -19.30 -10.11
N TYR A 53 -15.99 -19.02 -10.33
CA TYR A 53 -16.61 -17.75 -9.94
C TYR A 53 -16.60 -17.52 -8.42
N GLY A 54 -16.49 -18.58 -7.62
CA GLY A 54 -16.34 -18.47 -6.16
C GLY A 54 -15.01 -17.83 -5.78
N GLU A 55 -13.90 -18.30 -6.38
CA GLU A 55 -12.58 -17.68 -6.23
C GLU A 55 -12.54 -16.25 -6.76
N VAL A 56 -13.22 -15.97 -7.88
CA VAL A 56 -13.33 -14.59 -8.41
C VAL A 56 -14.00 -13.66 -7.41
N VAL A 57 -15.14 -14.07 -6.84
CA VAL A 57 -15.85 -13.27 -5.82
C VAL A 57 -14.98 -13.06 -4.58
N MET A 58 -14.35 -14.11 -4.05
CA MET A 58 -13.47 -14.00 -2.89
C MET A 58 -12.31 -13.02 -3.14
N GLY A 59 -11.64 -13.16 -4.29
CA GLY A 59 -10.53 -12.29 -4.66
C GLY A 59 -10.98 -10.84 -4.85
N ALA A 60 -12.10 -10.60 -5.52
CA ALA A 60 -12.63 -9.26 -5.76
C ALA A 60 -13.08 -8.58 -4.46
N MET A 61 -13.76 -9.29 -3.55
CA MET A 61 -14.10 -8.77 -2.21
C MET A 61 -12.84 -8.38 -1.42
N ALA A 62 -11.77 -9.18 -1.52
CA ALA A 62 -10.50 -8.87 -0.88
C ALA A 62 -9.74 -7.70 -1.54
N VAL A 63 -10.16 -7.21 -2.71
CA VAL A 63 -9.69 -5.94 -3.28
C VAL A 63 -10.46 -4.75 -2.68
N ILE A 64 -11.77 -4.93 -2.41
CA ILE A 64 -12.63 -3.90 -1.79
C ILE A 64 -12.16 -3.56 -0.39
N ASP A 65 -11.91 -4.59 0.42
CA ASP A 65 -11.43 -4.45 1.80
C ASP A 65 -10.24 -5.41 2.05
N PRO A 66 -9.03 -5.03 1.62
CA PRO A 66 -7.85 -5.88 1.76
C PRO A 66 -7.43 -5.98 3.23
N SER A 67 -7.22 -7.20 3.71
CA SER A 67 -6.66 -7.43 5.05
C SER A 67 -5.27 -6.79 5.17
N HIS A 68 -5.10 -5.99 6.23
CA HIS A 68 -3.84 -5.32 6.54
C HIS A 68 -3.72 -5.06 8.06
N PRO A 69 -2.49 -4.95 8.60
CA PRO A 69 -2.30 -4.48 9.97
C PRO A 69 -2.75 -3.02 10.12
N PRO A 70 -3.16 -2.56 11.31
CA PRO A 70 -3.54 -1.17 11.52
C PRO A 70 -2.36 -0.23 11.25
N ALA A 71 -2.60 0.86 10.52
CA ALA A 71 -1.59 1.89 10.29
C ALA A 71 -1.43 2.78 11.52
N THR A 72 -0.18 3.03 11.92
CA THR A 72 0.15 3.97 13.01
C THR A 72 -0.18 5.41 12.60
N LEU A 73 -0.35 6.31 13.58
CA LEU A 73 -0.58 7.74 13.30
C LEU A 73 0.61 8.37 12.55
N ALA A 74 1.84 7.97 12.88
CA ALA A 74 3.05 8.45 12.22
C ALA A 74 3.06 8.07 10.73
N GLU A 75 2.78 6.81 10.39
CA GLU A 75 2.69 6.37 8.99
C GLU A 75 1.58 7.09 8.22
N LYS A 76 0.42 7.30 8.85
CA LYS A 76 -0.68 8.06 8.23
C LYS A 76 -0.24 9.50 7.91
N PHE A 77 0.46 10.15 8.84
CA PHE A 77 1.00 11.49 8.62
C PHE A 77 2.04 11.52 7.50
N GLU A 78 2.93 10.54 7.46
CA GLU A 78 3.95 10.43 6.42
C GLU A 78 3.34 10.21 5.03
N LEU A 79 2.32 9.34 4.92
CA LEU A 79 1.54 9.17 3.69
C LEU A 79 0.82 10.46 3.28
N MET A 80 0.22 11.20 4.22
CA MET A 80 -0.41 12.48 3.91
C MET A 80 0.62 13.51 3.41
N ARG A 81 1.80 13.56 4.02
CA ARG A 81 2.90 14.44 3.58
C ARG A 81 3.39 14.06 2.18
N PHE A 82 3.57 12.77 1.90
CA PHE A 82 3.94 12.26 0.58
C PHE A 82 2.89 12.61 -0.49
N LEU A 83 1.60 12.38 -0.20
CA LEU A 83 0.52 12.65 -1.14
C LEU A 83 0.32 14.16 -1.37
N GLY A 84 0.55 14.98 -0.35
CA GLY A 84 0.40 16.43 -0.42
C GLY A 84 -0.94 16.85 -1.04
N GLY A 85 -0.91 17.75 -2.02
CA GLY A 85 -2.09 18.22 -2.76
C GLY A 85 -2.82 17.14 -3.58
N LYS A 86 -2.22 15.95 -3.76
CA LYS A 86 -2.82 14.85 -4.55
C LYS A 86 -3.64 13.86 -3.71
N ILE A 87 -3.81 14.08 -2.41
CA ILE A 87 -4.57 13.17 -1.54
C ILE A 87 -6.02 12.94 -2.02
N GLY A 88 -6.67 13.98 -2.54
CA GLY A 88 -8.02 13.86 -3.11
C GLY A 88 -8.06 12.96 -4.33
N ARG A 89 -7.07 13.09 -5.22
CA ARG A 89 -6.89 12.26 -6.42
C ARG A 89 -6.61 10.81 -6.06
N PHE A 90 -5.69 10.57 -5.12
CA PHE A 90 -5.38 9.22 -4.63
C PHE A 90 -6.63 8.52 -4.09
N ARG A 91 -7.40 9.19 -3.22
CA ARG A 91 -8.65 8.65 -2.67
C ARG A 91 -9.72 8.40 -3.73
N ALA A 92 -9.79 9.22 -4.77
CA ALA A 92 -10.73 9.00 -5.87
C ALA A 92 -10.39 7.75 -6.68
N LEU A 93 -9.11 7.51 -6.98
CA LEU A 93 -8.65 6.31 -7.68
C LEU A 93 -8.80 5.03 -6.84
N ASP A 94 -8.57 5.12 -5.52
CA ASP A 94 -8.86 4.03 -4.58
C ASP A 94 -10.36 3.67 -4.60
N ARG A 95 -11.25 4.67 -4.54
CA ARG A 95 -12.70 4.44 -4.63
C ARG A 95 -13.12 3.83 -5.97
N ASP A 96 -12.64 4.37 -7.10
CA ASP A 96 -12.95 3.80 -8.42
C ASP A 96 -12.51 2.34 -8.49
N THR A 97 -11.34 1.99 -7.96
CA THR A 97 -10.88 0.59 -7.91
C THR A 97 -11.81 -0.31 -7.09
N LYS A 98 -12.28 0.16 -5.92
CA LYS A 98 -13.25 -0.58 -5.10
C LYS A 98 -14.60 -0.74 -5.81
N GLU A 99 -15.06 0.28 -6.52
CA GLU A 99 -16.29 0.23 -7.33
C GLU A 99 -16.15 -0.76 -8.49
N ARG A 100 -15.01 -0.81 -9.19
CA ARG A 100 -14.76 -1.83 -10.23
C ARG A 100 -14.70 -3.25 -9.65
N ALA A 101 -14.10 -3.41 -8.48
CA ALA A 101 -14.07 -4.70 -7.79
C ALA A 101 -15.48 -5.15 -7.37
N ALA A 102 -16.34 -4.23 -6.90
CA ALA A 102 -17.74 -4.53 -6.62
C ALA A 102 -18.51 -4.95 -7.87
N ALA A 103 -18.31 -4.26 -9.00
CA ALA A 103 -18.92 -4.65 -10.27
C ALA A 103 -18.48 -6.06 -10.74
N LEU A 104 -17.21 -6.41 -10.53
CA LEU A 104 -16.70 -7.76 -10.80
C LEU A 104 -17.35 -8.82 -9.89
N VAL A 105 -17.58 -8.52 -8.61
CA VAL A 105 -18.32 -9.42 -7.70
C VAL A 105 -19.72 -9.71 -8.26
N GLU A 106 -20.44 -8.68 -8.69
CA GLU A 106 -21.79 -8.87 -9.23
C GLU A 106 -21.77 -9.70 -10.53
N ALA A 107 -20.87 -9.40 -11.47
CA ALA A 107 -20.72 -10.18 -12.70
C ALA A 107 -20.40 -11.66 -12.40
N ALA A 108 -19.43 -11.93 -11.53
CA ALA A 108 -19.04 -13.29 -11.17
C ALA A 108 -20.16 -14.06 -10.47
N ARG A 109 -20.97 -13.40 -9.62
CA ARG A 109 -22.14 -14.02 -8.96
C ARG A 109 -23.19 -14.50 -9.96
N THR A 110 -23.33 -13.80 -11.08
CA THR A 110 -24.23 -14.23 -12.16
C THR A 110 -23.67 -15.37 -13.01
N ARG A 111 -22.39 -15.75 -12.80
CA ARG A 111 -21.66 -16.79 -13.55
C ARG A 111 -21.60 -16.52 -15.06
N ASP A 112 -21.66 -15.25 -15.43
CA ASP A 112 -21.50 -14.76 -16.80
C ASP A 112 -20.00 -14.57 -17.08
N GLY A 113 -19.41 -15.48 -17.87
CA GLY A 113 -17.99 -15.47 -18.18
C GLY A 113 -17.53 -14.22 -18.94
N GLU A 114 -18.29 -13.78 -19.94
CA GLU A 114 -17.95 -12.59 -20.74
C GLU A 114 -18.04 -11.32 -19.88
N ALA A 115 -19.13 -11.16 -19.14
CA ALA A 115 -19.29 -10.02 -18.24
C ALA A 115 -18.22 -10.00 -17.13
N THR A 116 -17.82 -11.17 -16.63
CA THR A 116 -16.75 -11.30 -15.63
C THR A 116 -15.40 -10.88 -16.20
N ILE A 117 -15.06 -11.30 -17.42
CA ILE A 117 -13.81 -10.90 -18.10
C ILE A 117 -13.79 -9.39 -18.34
N ASP A 118 -14.89 -8.82 -18.83
CA ASP A 118 -15.03 -7.38 -19.07
C ASP A 118 -14.91 -6.57 -17.78
N ALA A 119 -15.56 -7.01 -16.69
CA ALA A 119 -15.47 -6.37 -15.40
C ALA A 119 -14.03 -6.46 -14.84
N PHE A 120 -13.35 -7.58 -15.04
CA PHE A 120 -11.96 -7.75 -14.62
C PHE A 120 -11.00 -6.86 -15.40
N GLN A 121 -11.20 -6.67 -16.71
CA GLN A 121 -10.43 -5.70 -17.50
C GLN A 121 -10.58 -4.28 -16.92
N ARG A 122 -11.80 -3.86 -16.58
CA ARG A 122 -12.05 -2.53 -15.98
C ARG A 122 -11.35 -2.38 -14.64
N LEU A 123 -11.36 -3.42 -13.80
CA LEU A 123 -10.61 -3.45 -12.54
C LEU A 123 -9.10 -3.36 -12.77
N GLN A 124 -8.54 -4.10 -13.72
CA GLN A 124 -7.10 -4.00 -14.05
C GLN A 124 -6.72 -2.59 -14.51
N THR A 125 -7.60 -1.95 -15.27
CA THR A 125 -7.38 -0.59 -15.78
C THR A 125 -7.43 0.47 -14.66
N SER A 126 -8.30 0.32 -13.65
CA SER A 126 -8.31 1.23 -12.49
C SER A 126 -7.04 1.10 -11.64
N CYS A 127 -6.50 -0.12 -11.48
CA CYS A 127 -5.21 -0.36 -10.85
C CYS A 127 -4.08 0.37 -11.60
N LEU A 128 -4.07 0.29 -12.94
CA LEU A 128 -3.09 0.97 -13.77
C LEU A 128 -3.19 2.50 -13.62
N ALA A 129 -4.39 3.06 -13.57
CA ALA A 129 -4.59 4.51 -13.41
C ALA A 129 -3.93 5.04 -12.12
N CYS A 130 -4.10 4.35 -10.99
CA CYS A 130 -3.40 4.69 -9.74
C CYS A 130 -1.88 4.50 -9.86
N HIS A 131 -1.44 3.38 -10.44
CA HIS A 131 -0.02 3.08 -10.55
C HIS A 131 0.75 4.07 -11.44
N ALA A 132 0.15 4.51 -12.54
CA ALA A 132 0.72 5.48 -13.45
C ALA A 132 1.05 6.81 -12.75
N GLU A 133 0.24 7.20 -11.77
CA GLU A 133 0.42 8.46 -11.04
C GLU A 133 1.28 8.30 -9.77
N PHE A 134 1.12 7.20 -9.02
CA PHE A 134 1.61 7.11 -7.64
C PHE A 134 2.67 6.03 -7.40
N ARG A 135 2.76 4.98 -8.24
CA ARG A 135 3.61 3.82 -7.91
C ARG A 135 5.09 4.18 -7.90
N LYS A 136 5.60 4.78 -8.99
CA LYS A 136 7.01 5.19 -9.06
C LYS A 136 7.35 6.25 -8.00
N PRO A 137 6.58 7.36 -7.87
CA PRO A 137 6.85 8.36 -6.83
C PRO A 137 6.84 7.78 -5.40
N PHE A 138 5.93 6.86 -5.09
CA PHE A 138 5.90 6.21 -3.79
C PHE A 138 7.17 5.39 -3.55
N ARG A 139 7.55 4.57 -4.52
CA ARG A 139 8.76 3.74 -4.44
C ARG A 139 10.02 4.58 -4.28
N ASP A 140 10.13 5.68 -5.02
CA ASP A 140 11.26 6.60 -4.92
C ASP A 140 11.29 7.30 -3.55
N HIS A 141 10.14 7.73 -3.03
CA HIS A 141 10.06 8.44 -1.74
C HIS A 141 10.40 7.55 -0.54
N PHE A 142 9.95 6.30 -0.56
CA PHE A 142 10.09 5.37 0.55
C PHE A 142 11.22 4.33 0.33
N ASN A 143 12.06 4.50 -0.70
CA ASN A 143 13.17 3.60 -1.03
C ASN A 143 12.75 2.13 -1.23
N ARG A 144 11.84 1.88 -2.18
CA ARG A 144 11.41 0.53 -2.59
C ARG A 144 11.87 0.15 -3.99
N GLU A 145 12.49 -1.01 -4.12
CA GLU A 145 12.73 -1.69 -5.40
C GLU A 145 11.47 -2.28 -6.04
#